data_AF-A0A397GR22-F1
#
_entry.id   AF-A0A397GR22-F1
#
_cell.length_a   1.000
_cell.length_b   1.000
_cell.length_c   1.000
_cell.angle_alpha   90.00
_cell.angle_beta   90.00
_cell.angle_gamma   90.00
#
_symmetry.space_group_name_H-M   'P 1'
#
loop_
_entity.id
_entity.type
_entity.pdbx_description
1 polymer ?
#
loop_
_entity_poly.entity_id
_entity_poly.type
_entity_poly.pdbx_seq_one_letter_code
_entity_poly.pdbx_strand_id
1 'polypeptide(L)'
;MSKEQIKYLKSLKAIRERSKKVYQKAESNALNHFQVDLSKLQNAVEVINKLMKRDYESIKDIPPHGRWRHFDVGGKPRVQHLIEKKWKKEQGCETREITRRLLDLFVVSVLLDAGAGSSWSYKEPSTGEIYNRSEGLAIASLDMFISGIFSSSTSQPYQVDADKLINIREDDVRLAFQVNENNLLEGLEGRANLLSRLGYALKTHLEFFKSEENSYLRPGNLLDYILSQSTIDQNKKNIVNINTLWSVIIDGLSEVWPPTRTSLNGVSLGDVWSCELLVETKIDTGEEGAIDPTSNLIPFHKLSQWLAYSLIEPLSKISGIIFEGIENLTGLPEYRNGGLFVDTGVLTLKEKDYDRGIEYFRENNNNNNNEVVPMFEIDDPVIIEWRSMTLILLDIVGERIRDSLGLSPEQLSLAQVLEAGTWKAGREIAATKRPISKGPPIAIKSDGTVF
;
A
#
# COMPACT_ATOMS: atom_id res chain seq x y z
N MET A 1 11.53 -27.89 7.48
CA MET A 1 10.82 -26.81 6.77
C MET A 1 11.75 -25.61 6.73
N SER A 2 12.24 -25.23 5.54
CA SER A 2 13.51 -24.50 5.39
C SER A 2 13.34 -22.98 5.42
N LYS A 3 14.39 -22.26 5.85
CA LYS A 3 14.51 -20.78 5.73
C LYS A 3 14.19 -20.27 4.32
N GLU A 4 14.33 -21.12 3.31
CA GLU A 4 14.03 -20.82 1.91
C GLU A 4 12.54 -20.60 1.65
N GLN A 5 11.65 -21.34 2.32
CA GLN A 5 10.20 -21.14 2.20
C GLN A 5 9.78 -19.76 2.74
N ILE A 6 10.34 -19.36 3.89
CA ILE A 6 10.12 -18.03 4.46
C ILE A 6 10.63 -16.95 3.49
N LYS A 7 11.86 -17.09 3.00
CA LYS A 7 12.45 -16.15 2.03
C LYS A 7 11.62 -16.07 0.75
N TYR A 8 11.10 -17.19 0.26
CA TYR A 8 10.23 -17.24 -0.90
C TYR A 8 8.92 -16.49 -0.64
N LEU A 9 8.19 -16.81 0.43
CA LEU A 9 6.91 -16.16 0.76
C LEU A 9 7.04 -14.66 1.06
N LYS A 10 8.23 -14.20 1.48
CA LYS A 10 8.54 -12.78 1.63
C LYS A 10 8.98 -12.09 0.33
N SER A 11 9.18 -12.81 -0.77
CA SER A 11 9.66 -12.24 -2.03
C SER A 11 8.54 -11.66 -2.90
N LEU A 12 8.87 -10.65 -3.73
CA LEU A 12 7.97 -10.12 -4.75
C LEU A 12 7.49 -11.22 -5.72
N LYS A 13 8.38 -12.16 -6.05
CA LYS A 13 8.09 -13.29 -6.95
C LYS A 13 6.92 -14.14 -6.46
N ALA A 14 6.89 -14.49 -5.17
CA ALA A 14 5.86 -15.36 -4.62
C ALA A 14 4.45 -14.74 -4.68
N ILE A 15 4.35 -13.41 -4.61
CA ILE A 15 3.06 -12.69 -4.63
C ILE A 15 2.30 -13.02 -5.92
N ARG A 16 2.98 -12.87 -7.06
CA ARG A 16 2.41 -13.14 -8.38
C ARG A 16 2.25 -14.64 -8.62
N GLU A 17 3.25 -15.46 -8.27
CA GLU A 17 3.20 -16.91 -8.50
C GLU A 17 2.06 -17.61 -7.75
N ARG A 18 1.86 -17.29 -6.46
CA ARG A 18 0.78 -17.90 -5.67
C ARG A 18 -0.59 -17.42 -6.10
N SER A 19 -0.74 -16.12 -6.39
CA SER A 19 -2.01 -15.56 -6.87
C SER A 19 -2.39 -16.08 -8.26
N LYS A 20 -1.41 -16.37 -9.12
CA LYS A 20 -1.64 -16.98 -10.44
C LYS A 20 -2.28 -18.37 -10.33
N LYS A 21 -1.95 -19.15 -9.30
CA LYS A 21 -2.60 -20.45 -9.06
C LYS A 21 -4.11 -20.30 -8.79
N VAL A 22 -4.53 -19.24 -8.08
CA VAL A 22 -5.96 -18.94 -7.87
C VAL A 22 -6.62 -18.53 -9.18
N TYR A 23 -5.96 -17.67 -9.97
CA TYR A 23 -6.47 -17.28 -11.29
C TYR A 23 -6.65 -18.47 -12.23
N GLN A 24 -5.75 -19.46 -12.22
CA GLN A 24 -5.91 -20.70 -13.00
C GLN A 24 -7.18 -21.50 -12.62
N LYS A 25 -7.62 -21.44 -11.35
CA LYS A 25 -8.91 -22.01 -10.93
C LYS A 25 -10.08 -21.17 -11.45
N ALA A 26 -9.94 -19.85 -11.55
CA ALA A 26 -10.95 -18.98 -12.13
C ALA A 26 -11.22 -19.27 -13.61
N GLU A 27 -10.18 -19.63 -14.38
CA GLU A 27 -10.32 -19.97 -15.81
C GLU A 27 -11.25 -21.19 -16.05
N SER A 28 -11.40 -22.05 -15.05
CA SER A 28 -12.33 -23.18 -15.07
C SER A 28 -13.59 -22.97 -14.22
N ASN A 29 -13.89 -21.72 -13.81
CA ASN A 29 -15.00 -21.38 -12.92
C ASN A 29 -14.99 -22.15 -11.58
N ALA A 30 -13.81 -22.51 -11.08
CA ALA A 30 -13.62 -23.32 -9.89
C ALA A 30 -13.28 -22.50 -8.64
N LEU A 31 -13.55 -21.20 -8.64
CA LEU A 31 -13.42 -20.36 -7.45
C LEU A 31 -14.49 -20.73 -6.40
N ASN A 32 -14.18 -20.56 -5.11
CA ASN A 32 -15.08 -20.93 -4.02
C ASN A 32 -16.12 -19.86 -3.75
N HIS A 33 -15.74 -18.59 -3.83
CA HIS A 33 -16.53 -17.45 -3.35
C HIS A 33 -17.01 -16.51 -4.47
N PHE A 34 -16.33 -16.50 -5.61
CA PHE A 34 -16.70 -15.65 -6.75
C PHE A 34 -17.10 -16.45 -7.99
N GLN A 35 -18.00 -15.88 -8.78
CA GLN A 35 -18.14 -16.18 -10.21
C GLN A 35 -17.30 -15.19 -11.01
N VAL A 36 -16.70 -15.65 -12.10
CA VAL A 36 -15.79 -14.83 -12.92
C VAL A 36 -16.31 -14.73 -14.34
N ASP A 37 -16.42 -13.51 -14.85
CA ASP A 37 -16.72 -13.23 -16.26
C ASP A 37 -15.60 -12.37 -16.86
N LEU A 38 -14.59 -13.04 -17.44
CA LEU A 38 -13.45 -12.38 -18.07
C LEU A 38 -13.84 -11.57 -19.32
N SER A 39 -15.03 -11.79 -19.90
CA SER A 39 -15.51 -10.94 -21.00
C SER A 39 -15.78 -9.50 -20.54
N LYS A 40 -16.09 -9.30 -19.26
CA LYS A 40 -16.33 -7.99 -18.65
C LYS A 40 -15.06 -7.19 -18.37
N LEU A 41 -13.87 -7.78 -18.54
CA LEU A 41 -12.62 -7.03 -18.42
C LEU A 41 -12.55 -5.84 -19.39
N GLN A 42 -13.22 -5.96 -20.54
CA GLN A 42 -13.34 -4.85 -21.49
C GLN A 42 -14.01 -3.62 -20.87
N ASN A 43 -15.01 -3.81 -19.99
CA ASN A 43 -15.67 -2.69 -19.30
C ASN A 43 -14.68 -1.92 -18.41
N ALA A 44 -13.82 -2.65 -17.67
CA ALA A 44 -12.81 -2.03 -16.82
C ALA A 44 -11.77 -1.25 -17.65
N VAL A 45 -11.29 -1.85 -18.75
CA VAL A 45 -10.34 -1.20 -19.68
C VAL A 45 -10.93 0.06 -20.29
N GLU A 46 -12.19 0.04 -20.73
CA GLU A 46 -12.86 1.21 -21.31
C GLU A 46 -13.04 2.36 -20.32
N VAL A 47 -13.41 2.05 -19.07
CA VAL A 47 -13.50 3.07 -18.03
C VAL A 47 -12.14 3.70 -17.79
N ILE A 48 -11.08 2.89 -17.64
CA ILE A 48 -9.72 3.38 -17.38
C ILE A 48 -9.21 4.23 -18.54
N ASN A 49 -9.36 3.76 -19.79
CA ASN A 49 -8.95 4.52 -20.96
C ASN A 49 -9.66 5.88 -21.06
N LYS A 50 -10.95 5.95 -20.68
CA LYS A 50 -11.69 7.22 -20.61
C LYS A 50 -11.11 8.15 -19.54
N LEU A 51 -10.80 7.62 -18.35
CA LEU A 51 -10.21 8.40 -17.26
C LEU A 51 -8.82 8.93 -17.62
N MET A 52 -7.94 8.08 -18.15
CA MET A 52 -6.60 8.47 -18.57
C MET A 52 -6.65 9.60 -19.61
N LYS A 53 -7.52 9.49 -20.62
CA LYS A 53 -7.71 10.53 -21.65
C LYS A 53 -8.35 11.81 -21.11
N ARG A 54 -9.22 11.71 -20.10
CA ARG A 54 -9.88 12.87 -19.46
C ARG A 54 -8.88 13.69 -18.64
N ASP A 55 -8.02 13.00 -17.90
CA ASP A 55 -7.22 13.63 -16.85
C ASP A 55 -5.79 13.98 -17.28
N TYR A 56 -5.30 13.42 -18.38
CA TYR A 56 -3.94 13.61 -18.86
C TYR A 56 -3.89 13.88 -20.36
N GLU A 57 -3.17 14.93 -20.76
CA GLU A 57 -2.93 15.26 -22.17
C GLU A 57 -1.99 14.24 -22.83
N SER A 58 -0.99 13.76 -22.08
CA SER A 58 -0.06 12.73 -22.52
C SER A 58 0.20 11.70 -21.42
N ILE A 59 0.44 10.46 -21.84
CA ILE A 59 0.76 9.34 -20.95
C ILE A 59 2.01 9.60 -20.11
N LYS A 60 2.96 10.38 -20.63
CA LYS A 60 4.20 10.75 -19.92
C LYS A 60 3.95 11.66 -18.71
N ASP A 61 2.81 12.34 -18.68
CA ASP A 61 2.44 13.24 -17.60
C ASP A 61 1.77 12.51 -16.44
N ILE A 62 1.44 11.22 -16.63
CA ILE A 62 0.90 10.37 -15.58
C ILE A 62 2.01 10.10 -14.56
N PRO A 63 1.88 10.57 -13.31
CA PRO A 63 2.84 10.27 -12.27
C PRO A 63 2.74 8.80 -11.85
N PRO A 64 3.82 8.22 -11.29
CA PRO A 64 3.72 6.90 -10.68
C PRO A 64 2.77 6.94 -9.48
N HIS A 65 2.05 5.85 -9.24
CA HIS A 65 1.26 5.70 -8.02
C HIS A 65 2.15 5.73 -6.79
N GLY A 66 1.80 6.54 -5.79
CA GLY A 66 2.60 6.72 -4.59
C GLY A 66 2.04 7.79 -3.65
N ARG A 67 2.62 7.87 -2.45
CA ARG A 67 2.14 8.81 -1.41
C ARG A 67 2.28 10.28 -1.80
N TRP A 68 3.22 10.64 -2.69
CA TRP A 68 3.49 12.03 -3.05
C TRP A 68 2.23 12.78 -3.53
N ARG A 69 1.44 12.14 -4.41
CA ARG A 69 0.23 12.75 -4.97
C ARG A 69 -0.81 13.10 -3.91
N HIS A 70 -0.85 12.37 -2.79
CA HIS A 70 -1.76 12.64 -1.69
C HIS A 70 -1.38 13.91 -0.93
N PHE A 71 -0.09 14.23 -0.80
CA PHE A 71 0.34 15.52 -0.25
C PHE A 71 0.01 16.69 -1.18
N ASP A 72 -0.08 16.42 -2.49
CA ASP A 72 -0.37 17.42 -3.51
C ASP A 72 -1.88 17.62 -3.78
N VAL A 73 -2.74 16.99 -2.97
CA VAL A 73 -4.20 17.13 -3.08
C VAL A 73 -4.64 18.60 -3.05
N GLY A 74 -5.66 18.93 -3.85
CA GLY A 74 -6.11 20.32 -4.03
C GLY A 74 -5.20 21.15 -4.95
N GLY A 75 -4.29 20.51 -5.69
CA GLY A 75 -3.38 21.19 -6.63
C GLY A 75 -2.26 21.97 -5.93
N LYS A 76 -1.96 21.64 -4.67
CA LYS A 76 -1.01 22.36 -3.82
C LYS A 76 0.27 21.54 -3.67
N PRO A 77 1.41 21.94 -4.28
CA PRO A 77 2.62 21.12 -4.29
C PRO A 77 3.40 21.22 -2.96
N ARG A 78 2.80 20.73 -1.86
CA ARG A 78 3.27 20.96 -0.47
C ARG A 78 4.68 20.44 -0.23
N VAL A 79 4.96 19.23 -0.70
CA VAL A 79 6.30 18.61 -0.56
C VAL A 79 7.33 19.39 -1.37
N GLN A 80 7.01 19.76 -2.62
CA GLN A 80 7.92 20.55 -3.45
C GLN A 80 8.20 21.92 -2.82
N HIS A 81 7.18 22.56 -2.24
CA HIS A 81 7.34 23.82 -1.54
C HIS A 81 8.27 23.68 -0.32
N LEU A 82 8.09 22.62 0.48
CA LEU A 82 8.94 22.33 1.63
C LEU A 82 10.41 22.13 1.22
N ILE A 83 10.65 21.35 0.16
CA ILE A 83 11.99 21.14 -0.41
C ILE A 83 12.62 22.46 -0.85
N GLU A 84 11.94 23.21 -1.74
CA GLU A 84 12.55 24.38 -2.39
C GLU A 84 12.67 25.59 -1.48
N LYS A 85 11.66 25.85 -0.64
CA LYS A 85 11.63 27.04 0.21
C LYS A 85 12.31 26.80 1.55
N LYS A 86 11.94 25.73 2.25
CA LYS A 86 12.44 25.49 3.61
C LYS A 86 13.80 24.81 3.61
N TRP A 87 13.93 23.68 2.93
CA TRP A 87 15.16 22.88 3.08
C TRP A 87 16.31 23.41 2.23
N LYS A 88 16.09 23.68 0.94
CA LYS A 88 17.14 24.21 0.06
C LYS A 88 17.45 25.67 0.35
N LYS A 89 16.45 26.56 0.24
CA LYS A 89 16.68 28.01 0.30
C LYS A 89 16.98 28.52 1.71
N GLU A 90 16.18 28.13 2.71
CA GLU A 90 16.33 28.65 4.08
C GLU A 90 17.39 27.88 4.89
N GLN A 91 17.47 26.55 4.76
CA GLN A 91 18.38 25.73 5.57
C GLN A 91 19.65 25.27 4.84
N GLY A 92 19.76 25.47 3.52
CA GLY A 92 20.92 25.02 2.75
C GLY A 92 21.12 23.51 2.76
N CYS A 93 20.06 22.72 2.95
CA CYS A 93 20.16 21.26 3.03
C CYS A 93 20.62 20.65 1.71
N GLU A 94 21.58 19.74 1.80
CA GLU A 94 22.06 18.97 0.65
C GLU A 94 21.02 17.94 0.18
N THR A 95 21.14 17.54 -1.08
CA THR A 95 20.24 16.55 -1.73
C THR A 95 20.08 15.28 -0.91
N ARG A 96 21.16 14.77 -0.31
CA ARG A 96 21.13 13.53 0.48
C ARG A 96 20.22 13.68 1.70
N GLU A 97 20.36 14.76 2.46
CA GLU A 97 19.51 15.02 3.64
C GLU A 97 18.07 15.30 3.21
N ILE A 98 17.84 16.03 2.12
CA ILE A 98 16.49 16.22 1.57
C ILE A 98 15.84 14.86 1.29
N THR A 99 16.55 13.93 0.66
CA THR A 99 16.03 12.58 0.43
C THR A 99 15.75 11.86 1.75
N ARG A 100 16.65 11.90 2.74
CA ARG A 100 16.40 11.30 4.07
C ARG A 100 15.11 11.84 4.72
N ARG A 101 14.88 13.15 4.66
CA ARG A 101 13.68 13.80 5.20
C ARG A 101 12.40 13.38 4.48
N LEU A 102 12.46 13.20 3.17
CA LEU A 102 11.32 12.69 2.40
C LEU A 102 11.03 11.23 2.74
N LEU A 103 12.06 10.40 2.86
CA LEU A 103 11.91 9.00 3.25
C LEU A 103 11.29 8.88 4.64
N ASP A 104 11.75 9.69 5.60
CA ASP A 104 11.13 9.80 6.93
C ASP A 104 9.63 10.11 6.85
N LEU A 105 9.27 11.21 6.17
CA LEU A 105 7.89 11.65 6.00
C LEU A 105 7.04 10.56 5.33
N PHE A 106 7.55 9.96 4.26
CA PHE A 106 6.80 8.99 3.46
C PHE A 106 6.57 7.70 4.23
N VAL A 107 7.56 7.20 4.97
CA VAL A 107 7.41 6.00 5.81
C VAL A 107 6.31 6.20 6.85
N VAL A 108 6.36 7.26 7.67
CA VAL A 108 5.33 7.48 8.70
C VAL A 108 3.97 7.77 8.09
N SER A 109 3.91 8.51 6.98
CA SER A 109 2.66 8.84 6.31
C SER A 109 1.97 7.62 5.70
N VAL A 110 2.74 6.68 5.13
CA VAL A 110 2.23 5.41 4.60
C VAL A 110 1.74 4.50 5.74
N LEU A 111 2.46 4.41 6.85
CA LEU A 111 2.00 3.61 8.00
C LEU A 111 0.73 4.16 8.66
N LEU A 112 0.50 5.47 8.55
CA LEU A 112 -0.72 6.11 9.06
C LEU A 112 -1.89 6.08 8.07
N ASP A 113 -1.66 5.60 6.83
CA ASP A 113 -2.64 5.52 5.74
C ASP A 113 -3.60 4.32 5.85
N ALA A 114 -3.89 3.85 7.07
CA ALA A 114 -4.92 2.85 7.27
C ALA A 114 -6.28 3.52 7.02
N GLY A 115 -7.28 2.79 6.51
CA GLY A 115 -8.58 3.36 6.17
C GLY A 115 -9.13 4.32 7.23
N ALA A 116 -9.52 5.53 6.83
CA ALA A 116 -10.00 6.57 7.76
C ALA A 116 -11.50 6.43 8.12
N GLY A 117 -12.15 5.35 7.68
CA GLY A 117 -13.61 5.29 7.61
C GLY A 117 -14.19 6.28 6.59
N SER A 118 -15.50 6.50 6.68
CA SER A 118 -16.25 7.43 5.81
C SER A 118 -16.59 8.77 6.46
N SER A 119 -16.53 8.84 7.80
CA SER A 119 -16.93 10.01 8.59
C SER A 119 -15.79 10.95 8.94
N TRP A 120 -14.56 10.44 9.06
CA TRP A 120 -13.42 11.26 9.46
C TRP A 120 -13.03 12.26 8.36
N SER A 121 -12.66 13.47 8.79
CA SER A 121 -12.13 14.52 7.94
C SER A 121 -10.98 15.27 8.62
N TYR A 122 -10.10 15.84 7.82
CA TYR A 122 -9.02 16.71 8.25
C TYR A 122 -9.21 18.10 7.68
N LYS A 123 -9.24 19.11 8.55
CA LYS A 123 -9.26 20.51 8.13
C LYS A 123 -7.84 21.06 8.16
N GLU A 124 -7.26 21.34 6.99
CA GLU A 124 -5.91 21.89 6.89
C GLU A 124 -5.87 23.30 7.55
N PRO A 125 -5.08 23.52 8.62
CA PRO A 125 -5.13 24.78 9.35
C PRO A 125 -4.73 26.00 8.52
N SER A 126 -3.81 25.82 7.56
CA SER A 126 -3.27 26.91 6.74
C SER A 126 -4.26 27.45 5.70
N THR A 127 -5.22 26.63 5.26
CA THR A 127 -6.12 26.96 4.14
C THR A 127 -7.60 26.86 4.51
N GLY A 128 -7.92 26.13 5.58
CA GLY A 128 -9.28 25.82 6.00
C GLY A 128 -9.99 24.77 5.13
N GLU A 129 -9.33 24.24 4.10
CA GLU A 129 -9.87 23.18 3.25
C GLU A 129 -10.01 21.86 4.01
N ILE A 130 -11.00 21.07 3.62
CA ILE A 130 -11.34 19.80 4.26
C ILE A 130 -11.00 18.66 3.30
N TYR A 131 -10.24 17.70 3.81
CA TYR A 131 -9.82 16.50 3.10
C TYR A 131 -10.22 15.26 3.90
N ASN A 132 -10.64 14.21 3.21
CA ASN A 132 -11.11 12.96 3.84
C ASN A 132 -10.22 11.80 3.38
N ARG A 133 -10.37 10.63 4.01
CA ARG A 133 -9.70 9.39 3.59
C ARG A 133 -8.18 9.58 3.45
N SER A 134 -7.54 8.88 2.51
CA SER A 134 -6.09 8.84 2.33
C SER A 134 -5.47 10.23 2.17
N GLU A 135 -6.14 11.15 1.47
CA GLU A 135 -5.66 12.52 1.28
C GLU A 135 -5.68 13.31 2.60
N GLY A 136 -6.75 13.21 3.39
CA GLY A 136 -6.79 13.82 4.72
C GLY A 136 -5.71 13.26 5.64
N LEU A 137 -5.50 11.94 5.63
CA LEU A 137 -4.44 11.28 6.41
C LEU A 137 -3.05 11.74 5.97
N ALA A 138 -2.85 11.98 4.68
CA ALA A 138 -1.59 12.50 4.15
C ALA A 138 -1.31 13.89 4.70
N ILE A 139 -2.27 14.82 4.64
CA ILE A 139 -2.08 16.17 5.16
C ILE A 139 -1.88 16.17 6.68
N ALA A 140 -2.66 15.40 7.44
CA ALA A 140 -2.47 15.26 8.89
C ALA A 140 -1.06 14.77 9.24
N SER A 141 -0.57 13.73 8.56
CA SER A 141 0.78 13.19 8.80
C SER A 141 1.91 14.14 8.35
N LEU A 142 1.67 14.98 7.33
CA LEU A 142 2.59 16.03 6.92
C LEU A 142 2.68 17.12 7.99
N ASP A 143 1.55 17.54 8.54
CA ASP A 143 1.51 18.56 9.58
C ASP A 143 2.17 18.07 10.88
N MET A 144 1.98 16.79 11.23
CA MET A 144 2.75 16.13 12.31
C MET A 144 4.26 16.19 12.08
N PHE A 145 4.70 15.88 10.86
CA PHE A 145 6.11 15.89 10.51
C PHE A 145 6.69 17.30 10.55
N ILE A 146 5.96 18.30 10.02
CA ILE A 146 6.37 19.70 10.06
C ILE A 146 6.41 20.24 11.49
N SER A 147 5.50 19.79 12.37
CA SER A 147 5.48 20.22 13.77
C SER A 147 6.62 19.64 14.61
N GLY A 148 7.41 18.71 14.07
CA GLY A 148 8.50 18.05 14.77
C GLY A 148 8.06 16.98 15.77
N ILE A 149 6.82 16.49 15.69
CA ILE A 149 6.31 15.50 16.66
C ILE A 149 7.06 14.17 16.61
N PHE A 150 7.73 13.88 15.48
CA PHE A 150 8.52 12.67 15.28
C PHE A 150 10.02 12.84 15.58
N SER A 151 10.45 14.03 16.02
CA SER A 151 11.84 14.33 16.33
C SER A 151 12.09 14.42 17.84
N SER A 152 13.17 13.81 18.30
CA SER A 152 13.75 13.99 19.64
C SER A 152 14.62 15.26 19.74
N SER A 153 14.93 15.90 18.61
CA SER A 153 15.74 17.12 18.55
C SER A 153 14.94 18.32 18.09
N THR A 154 14.81 19.33 18.98
CA THR A 154 14.11 20.58 18.68
C THR A 154 14.80 21.43 17.60
N SER A 155 16.09 21.21 17.35
CA SER A 155 16.84 21.89 16.27
C SER A 155 16.67 21.21 14.91
N GLN A 156 16.13 19.98 14.88
CA GLN A 156 15.87 19.21 13.66
C GLN A 156 14.41 18.75 13.63
N PRO A 157 13.44 19.64 13.39
CA PRO A 157 12.02 19.26 13.41
C PRO A 157 11.64 18.35 12.23
N TYR A 158 12.35 18.42 11.11
CA TYR A 158 12.04 17.64 9.90
C TYR A 158 12.73 16.28 9.88
N GLN A 159 12.64 15.52 10.97
CA GLN A 159 13.13 14.14 11.05
C GLN A 159 12.14 13.25 11.80
N VAL A 160 12.27 11.94 11.57
CA VAL A 160 11.55 10.88 12.28
C VAL A 160 12.60 9.97 12.91
N ASP A 161 12.79 10.03 14.23
CA ASP A 161 13.75 9.15 14.91
C ASP A 161 13.10 8.13 15.84
N ALA A 162 13.82 7.02 16.02
CA ALA A 162 13.39 5.88 16.79
C ALA A 162 13.01 6.21 18.24
N ASP A 163 13.77 7.10 18.88
CA ASP A 163 13.53 7.47 20.29
C ASP A 163 12.21 8.21 20.44
N LYS A 164 11.90 9.15 19.55
CA LYS A 164 10.62 9.85 19.60
C LYS A 164 9.47 8.94 19.22
N LEU A 165 9.62 8.10 18.18
CA LEU A 165 8.61 7.15 17.72
C LEU A 165 8.15 6.18 18.84
N ILE A 166 9.07 5.57 19.58
CA ILE A 166 8.75 4.65 20.69
C ILE A 166 7.85 5.32 21.75
N ASN A 167 7.99 6.64 21.89
CA ASN A 167 7.28 7.43 22.89
C ASN A 167 5.98 8.06 22.39
N ILE A 168 5.60 7.87 21.13
CA ILE A 168 4.30 8.32 20.63
C ILE A 168 3.18 7.57 21.35
N ARG A 169 2.11 8.31 21.68
CA ARG A 169 0.90 7.79 22.32
C ARG A 169 -0.32 8.06 21.46
N GLU A 170 -1.42 7.41 21.81
CA GLU A 170 -2.70 7.59 21.14
C GLU A 170 -3.14 9.06 21.13
N ASP A 171 -2.97 9.76 22.26
CA ASP A 171 -3.33 11.18 22.41
C ASP A 171 -2.59 12.10 21.41
N ASP A 172 -1.32 11.80 21.11
CA ASP A 172 -0.54 12.55 20.11
C ASP A 172 -1.19 12.43 18.72
N VAL A 173 -1.56 11.21 18.34
CA VAL A 173 -2.25 10.93 17.08
C VAL A 173 -3.65 11.53 17.11
N ARG A 174 -4.37 11.44 18.24
CA ARG A 174 -5.73 12.00 18.39
C ARG A 174 -5.75 13.50 18.08
N LEU A 175 -4.85 14.24 18.72
CA LEU A 175 -4.74 15.69 18.56
C LEU A 175 -4.32 16.05 17.13
N ALA A 176 -3.29 15.37 16.60
CA ALA A 176 -2.77 15.63 15.27
C ALA A 176 -3.78 15.33 14.15
N PHE A 177 -4.60 14.30 14.31
CA PHE A 177 -5.64 13.91 13.35
C PHE A 177 -6.99 14.57 13.63
N GLN A 178 -7.05 15.56 14.54
CA GLN A 178 -8.26 16.31 14.87
C GLN A 178 -9.43 15.41 15.33
N VAL A 179 -9.11 14.29 15.98
CA VAL A 179 -10.10 13.30 16.41
C VAL A 179 -10.79 13.77 17.69
N ASN A 180 -12.11 13.77 17.65
CA ASN A 180 -12.98 14.12 18.78
C ASN A 180 -14.33 13.42 18.62
N GLU A 181 -15.26 13.64 19.56
CA GLU A 181 -16.59 13.02 19.57
C GLU A 181 -17.38 13.18 18.26
N ASN A 182 -17.13 14.26 17.50
CA ASN A 182 -17.80 14.56 16.23
C ASN A 182 -16.95 14.26 14.99
N ASN A 183 -15.69 13.84 15.16
CA ASN A 183 -14.76 13.54 14.07
C ASN A 183 -13.99 12.25 14.39
N LEU A 184 -14.68 11.12 14.32
CA LEU A 184 -14.15 9.82 14.72
C LEU A 184 -13.24 9.23 13.64
N LEU A 185 -12.05 8.80 14.04
CA LEU A 185 -11.13 8.03 13.22
C LEU A 185 -11.03 6.59 13.76
N GLU A 186 -11.41 5.61 12.96
CA GLU A 186 -11.27 4.19 13.30
C GLU A 186 -9.81 3.80 13.48
N GLY A 187 -9.47 2.99 14.48
CA GLY A 187 -8.13 2.40 14.65
C GLY A 187 -7.03 3.38 15.09
N LEU A 188 -7.37 4.33 15.97
CA LEU A 188 -6.44 5.33 16.49
C LEU A 188 -5.30 4.69 17.32
N GLU A 189 -5.64 3.78 18.23
CA GLU A 189 -4.66 3.02 19.02
C GLU A 189 -3.72 2.21 18.13
N GLY A 190 -4.27 1.54 17.11
CA GLY A 190 -3.51 0.78 16.12
C GLY A 190 -2.44 1.63 15.41
N ARG A 191 -2.78 2.88 15.04
CA ARG A 191 -1.83 3.83 14.43
C ARG A 191 -0.70 4.26 15.37
N ALA A 192 -1.00 4.57 16.62
CA ALA A 192 0.02 4.90 17.60
C ALA A 192 0.97 3.70 17.84
N ASN A 193 0.42 2.49 17.93
CA ASN A 193 1.18 1.26 18.08
C ASN A 193 2.07 0.97 16.86
N LEU A 194 1.59 1.22 15.63
CA LEU A 194 2.41 1.10 14.41
C LEU A 194 3.62 2.04 14.44
N LEU A 195 3.44 3.29 14.85
CA LEU A 195 4.54 4.25 14.98
C LEU A 195 5.55 3.84 16.06
N SER A 196 5.06 3.38 17.22
CA SER A 196 5.94 2.88 18.29
C SER A 196 6.75 1.67 17.84
N ARG A 197 6.12 0.71 17.15
CA ARG A 197 6.79 -0.46 16.56
C ARG A 197 7.80 -0.10 15.48
N LEU A 198 7.53 0.92 14.66
CA LEU A 198 8.53 1.45 13.74
C LEU A 198 9.78 1.88 14.51
N GLY A 199 9.64 2.60 15.62
CA GLY A 199 10.78 2.99 16.45
C GLY A 199 11.59 1.79 16.97
N TYR A 200 10.94 0.69 17.35
CA TYR A 200 11.63 -0.56 17.69
C TYR A 200 12.32 -1.21 16.49
N ALA A 201 11.66 -1.28 15.33
CA ALA A 201 12.22 -1.84 14.10
C ALA A 201 13.52 -1.12 13.68
N LEU A 202 13.53 0.22 13.78
CA LEU A 202 14.72 1.05 13.51
C LEU A 202 15.89 0.73 14.45
N LYS A 203 15.62 0.32 15.70
CA LYS A 203 16.65 -0.08 16.68
C LYS A 203 17.13 -1.52 16.50
N THR A 204 16.27 -2.40 16.00
CA THR A 204 16.60 -3.81 15.77
C THR A 204 17.44 -3.97 14.51
N HIS A 205 17.07 -3.32 13.41
CA HIS A 205 17.70 -3.52 12.09
C HIS A 205 18.67 -2.41 11.74
N LEU A 206 19.73 -2.30 12.53
CA LEU A 206 20.74 -1.26 12.38
C LEU A 206 21.42 -1.29 11.01
N GLU A 207 21.51 -2.45 10.35
CA GLU A 207 22.06 -2.57 9.01
C GLU A 207 21.35 -1.67 7.98
N PHE A 208 20.04 -1.42 8.16
CA PHE A 208 19.25 -0.61 7.25
C PHE A 208 19.12 0.84 7.71
N PHE A 209 19.09 1.10 9.02
CA PHE A 209 18.68 2.40 9.55
C PHE A 209 19.76 3.16 10.33
N LYS A 210 21.00 2.65 10.38
CA LYS A 210 22.15 3.42 10.87
C LYS A 210 22.74 4.31 9.77
N SER A 211 23.39 5.39 10.17
CA SER A 211 24.20 6.23 9.30
C SER A 211 25.54 6.52 9.97
N GLU A 212 26.59 6.71 9.17
CA GLU A 212 27.87 7.21 9.67
C GLU A 212 27.87 8.74 9.84
N GLU A 213 26.90 9.42 9.23
CA GLU A 213 26.83 10.90 9.18
C GLU A 213 25.99 11.49 10.32
N ASN A 214 25.20 10.67 11.01
CA ASN A 214 24.37 11.11 12.13
C ASN A 214 24.14 9.98 13.14
N SER A 215 23.86 10.34 14.39
CA SER A 215 23.64 9.39 15.48
C SER A 215 22.18 8.91 15.61
N TYR A 216 21.25 9.44 14.82
CA TYR A 216 19.84 9.11 14.92
C TYR A 216 19.52 7.86 14.10
N LEU A 217 18.70 6.97 14.66
CA LEU A 217 18.13 5.86 13.91
C LEU A 217 16.80 6.34 13.33
N ARG A 218 16.76 6.52 12.00
CA ARG A 218 15.63 7.10 11.28
C ARG A 218 15.36 6.35 9.98
N PRO A 219 14.10 6.29 9.50
CA PRO A 219 13.78 5.61 8.26
C PRO A 219 14.63 6.10 7.08
N GLY A 220 14.89 7.40 6.98
CA GLY A 220 15.66 8.01 5.90
C GLY A 220 17.10 7.52 5.78
N ASN A 221 17.68 6.95 6.84
CA ASN A 221 19.00 6.32 6.77
C ASN A 221 19.03 5.08 5.86
N LEU A 222 17.87 4.53 5.47
CA LEU A 222 17.80 3.48 4.44
C LEU A 222 18.46 3.90 3.12
N LEU A 223 18.56 5.20 2.85
CA LEU A 223 19.28 5.73 1.70
C LEU A 223 20.74 5.28 1.70
N ASP A 224 21.38 5.23 2.86
CA ASP A 224 22.80 4.88 2.98
C ASP A 224 23.02 3.41 2.66
N TYR A 225 22.14 2.54 3.18
CA TYR A 225 22.12 1.13 2.81
C TYR A 225 21.89 0.96 1.30
N ILE A 226 20.87 1.62 0.74
CA ILE A 226 20.55 1.51 -0.69
C ILE A 226 21.73 1.92 -1.58
N LEU A 227 22.39 3.05 -1.27
CA LEU A 227 23.56 3.51 -2.01
C LEU A 227 24.76 2.55 -1.87
N SER A 228 24.94 1.93 -0.69
CA SER A 228 26.00 0.93 -0.49
C SER A 228 25.81 -0.34 -1.33
N GLN A 229 24.58 -0.64 -1.74
CA GLN A 229 24.23 -1.78 -2.58
C GLN A 229 24.10 -1.40 -4.07
N SER A 230 24.38 -0.14 -4.43
CA SER A 230 24.23 0.34 -5.81
C SER A 230 25.44 0.03 -6.68
N THR A 231 25.21 -0.07 -7.99
CA THR A 231 26.26 -0.02 -9.01
C THR A 231 26.21 1.33 -9.72
N ILE A 232 27.27 1.71 -10.42
CA ILE A 232 27.34 2.99 -11.14
C ILE A 232 27.25 2.73 -12.65
N ASP A 233 26.31 3.40 -13.32
CA ASP A 233 26.17 3.35 -14.77
C ASP A 233 27.22 4.21 -15.50
N GLN A 234 27.27 4.11 -16.83
CA GLN A 234 28.16 4.92 -17.67
C GLN A 234 27.96 6.43 -17.53
N ASN A 235 26.78 6.88 -17.08
CA ASN A 235 26.44 8.28 -16.83
C ASN A 235 26.65 8.71 -15.37
N LYS A 236 27.34 7.89 -14.56
CA LYS A 236 27.59 8.12 -13.13
C LYS A 236 26.33 8.16 -12.27
N LYS A 237 25.27 7.46 -12.67
CA LYS A 237 24.04 7.30 -11.87
C LYS A 237 24.09 6.00 -11.07
N ASN A 238 23.52 6.05 -9.87
CA ASN A 238 23.35 4.85 -9.03
C ASN A 238 22.22 3.99 -9.61
N ILE A 239 22.53 2.73 -9.92
CA ILE A 239 21.58 1.70 -10.30
C ILE A 239 21.38 0.77 -9.10
N VAL A 240 20.12 0.51 -8.76
CA VAL A 240 19.73 -0.34 -7.64
C VAL A 240 18.68 -1.35 -8.09
N ASN A 241 18.86 -2.63 -7.77
CA ASN A 241 17.82 -3.62 -7.99
C ASN A 241 16.66 -3.39 -7.02
N ILE A 242 15.40 -3.48 -7.47
CA ILE A 242 14.24 -3.27 -6.61
C ILE A 242 14.22 -4.17 -5.37
N ASN A 243 14.81 -5.37 -5.46
CA ASN A 243 14.89 -6.30 -4.34
C ASN A 243 15.70 -5.74 -3.17
N THR A 244 16.63 -4.80 -3.40
CA THR A 244 17.35 -4.11 -2.33
C THR A 244 16.40 -3.26 -1.48
N LEU A 245 15.57 -2.42 -2.12
CA LEU A 245 14.55 -1.63 -1.42
C LEU A 245 13.51 -2.56 -0.77
N TRP A 246 13.11 -3.62 -1.49
CA TRP A 246 12.18 -4.61 -0.95
C TRP A 246 12.70 -5.29 0.31
N SER A 247 13.97 -5.70 0.36
CA SER A 247 14.60 -6.30 1.55
C SER A 247 14.58 -5.35 2.74
N VAL A 248 14.91 -4.07 2.55
CA VAL A 248 14.81 -3.06 3.61
C VAL A 248 13.38 -3.01 4.18
N ILE A 249 12.38 -3.04 3.31
CA ILE A 249 10.97 -2.94 3.72
C ILE A 249 10.50 -4.23 4.40
N ILE A 250 10.73 -5.40 3.79
CA ILE A 250 10.13 -6.66 4.25
C ILE A 250 10.84 -7.26 5.46
N ASP A 251 12.16 -7.03 5.57
CA ASP A 251 12.97 -7.52 6.68
C ASP A 251 13.16 -6.42 7.73
N GLY A 252 13.55 -5.21 7.30
CA GLY A 252 13.82 -4.11 8.22
C GLY A 252 12.60 -3.52 8.92
N LEU A 253 11.40 -3.68 8.37
CA LEU A 253 10.15 -3.24 9.00
C LEU A 253 9.27 -4.41 9.47
N SER A 254 9.84 -5.60 9.62
CA SER A 254 9.06 -6.81 9.93
C SER A 254 8.30 -6.72 11.26
N GLU A 255 8.85 -5.99 12.24
CA GLU A 255 8.31 -5.76 13.59
C GLU A 255 7.19 -4.71 13.62
N VAL A 256 7.03 -3.92 12.56
CA VAL A 256 5.93 -2.95 12.46
C VAL A 256 4.59 -3.69 12.47
N TRP A 257 4.54 -4.84 11.78
CA TRP A 257 3.31 -5.57 11.54
C TRP A 257 2.78 -6.27 12.81
N PRO A 258 1.46 -6.34 13.01
CA PRO A 258 0.88 -7.09 14.12
C PRO A 258 1.38 -8.54 14.22
N PRO A 259 1.71 -9.02 15.43
CA PRO A 259 2.19 -10.39 15.63
C PRO A 259 1.10 -11.45 15.38
N THR A 260 -0.16 -11.04 15.26
CA THR A 260 -1.32 -11.90 14.99
C THR A 260 -1.37 -12.44 13.56
N ARG A 261 -0.48 -11.97 12.67
CA ARG A 261 -0.40 -12.46 11.28
C ARG A 261 0.18 -13.88 11.21
N THR A 262 -0.02 -14.54 10.06
CA THR A 262 0.52 -15.88 9.81
C THR A 262 2.02 -15.92 10.10
N SER A 263 2.44 -16.92 10.88
CA SER A 263 3.84 -17.16 11.22
C SER A 263 4.26 -18.57 10.82
N LEU A 264 5.56 -18.73 10.53
CA LEU A 264 6.16 -20.00 10.19
C LEU A 264 7.41 -20.19 11.06
N ASN A 265 7.41 -21.21 11.92
CA ASN A 265 8.47 -21.47 12.89
C ASN A 265 8.81 -20.25 13.77
N GLY A 266 7.78 -19.53 14.24
CA GLY A 266 7.95 -18.34 15.07
C GLY A 266 8.36 -17.07 14.33
N VAL A 267 8.57 -17.13 13.00
CA VAL A 267 8.86 -15.95 12.17
C VAL A 267 7.55 -15.46 11.57
N SER A 268 7.19 -14.19 11.83
CA SER A 268 6.06 -13.55 11.17
C SER A 268 6.31 -13.47 9.67
N LEU A 269 5.34 -13.92 8.88
CA LEU A 269 5.38 -13.79 7.44
C LEU A 269 4.79 -12.45 6.97
N GLY A 270 4.04 -11.74 7.81
CA GLY A 270 3.37 -10.49 7.43
C GLY A 270 2.03 -10.76 6.73
N ASP A 271 1.76 -10.06 5.63
CA ASP A 271 0.48 -10.15 4.89
C ASP A 271 0.49 -11.38 3.96
N VAL A 272 0.49 -12.56 4.61
CA VAL A 272 0.45 -13.89 3.98
C VAL A 272 -0.68 -14.67 4.61
N TRP A 273 -1.51 -15.32 3.81
CA TRP A 273 -2.73 -15.98 4.28
C TRP A 273 -2.94 -17.36 3.67
N SER A 274 -3.65 -18.22 4.38
CA SER A 274 -4.03 -19.54 3.87
C SER A 274 -5.20 -19.43 2.89
N CYS A 275 -5.07 -20.05 1.73
CA CYS A 275 -6.11 -20.09 0.71
C CYS A 275 -6.61 -21.52 0.54
N GLU A 276 -7.88 -21.75 0.87
CA GLU A 276 -8.51 -23.08 0.83
C GLU A 276 -8.49 -23.69 -0.58
N LEU A 277 -8.62 -22.86 -1.63
CA LEU A 277 -8.54 -23.30 -3.03
C LEU A 277 -7.22 -23.97 -3.42
N LEU A 278 -6.16 -23.67 -2.68
CA LEU A 278 -4.80 -24.12 -2.96
C LEU A 278 -4.35 -25.23 -1.99
N VAL A 279 -5.25 -25.75 -1.16
CA VAL A 279 -4.96 -26.92 -0.34
C VAL A 279 -4.83 -28.12 -1.26
N GLU A 280 -3.58 -28.48 -1.56
CA GLU A 280 -3.26 -29.68 -2.34
C GLU A 280 -3.52 -30.92 -1.49
N THR A 281 -4.31 -31.87 -2.02
CA THR A 281 -4.41 -33.22 -1.44
C THR A 281 -3.40 -34.14 -2.11
N LYS A 282 -2.95 -35.20 -1.41
CA LYS A 282 -2.04 -36.22 -2.01
C LYS A 282 -2.62 -36.89 -3.28
N ILE A 283 -3.93 -36.79 -3.47
CA ILE A 283 -4.64 -37.33 -4.64
C ILE A 283 -4.43 -36.42 -5.86
N ASP A 284 -4.25 -35.11 -5.67
CA ASP A 284 -4.19 -34.13 -6.75
C ASP A 284 -2.82 -34.05 -7.44
N THR A 285 -1.73 -34.39 -6.74
CA THR A 285 -0.37 -34.21 -7.28
C THR A 285 0.15 -35.44 -8.01
N GLY A 286 -0.42 -36.63 -7.79
CA GLY A 286 0.05 -37.89 -8.39
C GLY A 286 1.51 -38.25 -8.09
N GLU A 287 2.18 -37.47 -7.23
CA GLU A 287 3.59 -37.58 -6.88
C GLU A 287 3.73 -38.19 -5.48
N GLU A 288 4.63 -39.17 -5.33
CA GLU A 288 5.03 -39.76 -4.03
C GLU A 288 5.89 -38.79 -3.17
N GLY A 289 5.90 -37.49 -3.51
CA GLY A 289 6.65 -36.44 -2.82
C GLY A 289 5.93 -35.88 -1.59
N ALA A 290 6.71 -35.27 -0.68
CA ALA A 290 6.16 -34.51 0.43
C ALA A 290 5.52 -33.21 -0.08
N ILE A 291 4.21 -33.03 0.15
CA ILE A 291 3.50 -31.78 -0.16
C ILE A 291 4.19 -30.63 0.56
N ASP A 292 4.49 -29.53 -0.17
CA ASP A 292 4.93 -28.29 0.45
C ASP A 292 3.84 -27.81 1.43
N PRO A 293 4.08 -27.81 2.75
CA PRO A 293 3.07 -27.44 3.74
C PRO A 293 2.71 -25.95 3.70
N THR A 294 3.44 -25.17 2.89
CA THR A 294 3.14 -23.76 2.60
C THR A 294 2.48 -23.56 1.23
N SER A 295 2.10 -24.66 0.55
CA SER A 295 1.57 -24.65 -0.81
C SER A 295 0.31 -23.79 -0.95
N ASN A 296 -0.50 -23.77 0.09
CA ASN A 296 -1.74 -23.01 0.20
C ASN A 296 -1.57 -21.57 0.70
N LEU A 297 -0.35 -21.14 1.04
CA LEU A 297 -0.11 -19.78 1.52
C LEU A 297 0.06 -18.80 0.36
N ILE A 298 -0.65 -17.68 0.41
CA ILE A 298 -0.59 -16.60 -0.57
C ILE A 298 -0.07 -15.33 0.10
N PRO A 299 1.10 -14.82 -0.32
CA PRO A 299 1.58 -13.52 0.11
C PRO A 299 0.97 -12.39 -0.74
N PHE A 300 0.55 -11.31 -0.09
CA PHE A 300 0.11 -10.08 -0.73
C PHE A 300 1.06 -8.92 -0.46
N HIS A 301 1.56 -8.81 0.78
CA HIS A 301 2.45 -7.72 1.23
C HIS A 301 2.02 -6.34 0.76
N LYS A 302 0.71 -6.07 0.73
CA LYS A 302 0.16 -4.91 -0.01
C LYS A 302 0.70 -3.59 0.52
N LEU A 303 0.79 -3.45 1.84
CA LEU A 303 1.33 -2.22 2.43
C LEU A 303 2.84 -2.08 2.19
N SER A 304 3.60 -3.17 2.25
CA SER A 304 5.02 -3.15 1.89
C SER A 304 5.22 -2.71 0.43
N GLN A 305 4.36 -3.16 -0.48
CA GLN A 305 4.37 -2.71 -1.88
C GLN A 305 3.95 -1.24 -2.02
N TRP A 306 2.92 -0.81 -1.27
CA TRP A 306 2.52 0.61 -1.22
C TRP A 306 3.64 1.52 -0.73
N LEU A 307 4.38 1.08 0.28
CA LEU A 307 5.57 1.78 0.77
C LEU A 307 6.67 1.78 -0.30
N ALA A 308 6.95 0.66 -0.96
CA ALA A 308 7.95 0.59 -2.03
C ALA A 308 7.64 1.60 -3.15
N TYR A 309 6.40 1.61 -3.66
CA TYR A 309 5.95 2.59 -4.65
C TYR A 309 6.15 4.03 -4.17
N SER A 310 5.81 4.29 -2.90
CA SER A 310 5.95 5.63 -2.32
C SER A 310 7.41 6.06 -2.13
N LEU A 311 8.34 5.16 -1.84
CA LEU A 311 9.76 5.49 -1.62
C LEU A 311 10.56 5.55 -2.93
N ILE A 312 10.15 4.85 -3.99
CA ILE A 312 10.82 4.92 -5.30
C ILE A 312 10.85 6.36 -5.82
N GLU A 313 9.72 7.08 -5.76
CA GLU A 313 9.65 8.45 -6.30
C GLU A 313 10.68 9.40 -5.67
N PRO A 314 10.79 9.59 -4.33
CA PRO A 314 11.83 10.45 -3.76
C PRO A 314 13.26 9.96 -4.04
N LEU A 315 13.50 8.64 -4.01
CA LEU A 315 14.83 8.07 -4.30
C LEU A 315 15.27 8.37 -5.74
N SER A 316 14.37 8.22 -6.70
CA SER A 316 14.65 8.50 -8.11
C SER A 316 14.65 9.98 -8.42
N LYS A 317 13.65 10.73 -7.97
CA LYS A 317 13.46 12.15 -8.31
C LYS A 317 14.48 13.06 -7.65
N ILE A 318 14.89 12.76 -6.41
CA ILE A 318 15.78 13.64 -5.64
C ILE A 318 17.22 13.12 -5.66
N SER A 319 17.44 11.84 -5.35
CA SER A 319 18.80 11.26 -5.34
C SER A 319 19.27 10.75 -6.70
N GLY A 320 18.41 10.77 -7.73
CA GLY A 320 18.77 10.32 -9.08
C GLY A 320 18.98 8.81 -9.21
N ILE A 321 18.50 8.01 -8.26
CA ILE A 321 18.64 6.55 -8.28
C ILE A 321 17.76 5.96 -9.38
N ILE A 322 18.34 5.09 -10.20
CA ILE A 322 17.62 4.30 -11.19
C ILE A 322 17.35 2.93 -10.59
N PHE A 323 16.09 2.51 -10.57
CA PHE A 323 15.72 1.17 -10.15
C PHE A 323 15.59 0.22 -11.34
N GLU A 324 16.23 -0.94 -11.24
CA GLU A 324 16.01 -2.07 -12.12
C GLU A 324 15.04 -3.07 -11.50
N GLY A 325 14.25 -3.73 -12.32
CA GLY A 325 13.32 -4.76 -11.86
C GLY A 325 12.01 -4.23 -11.29
N ILE A 326 11.66 -2.95 -11.47
CA ILE A 326 10.43 -2.34 -10.93
C ILE A 326 9.17 -3.13 -11.35
N GLU A 327 9.20 -3.76 -12.53
CA GLU A 327 8.14 -4.64 -13.05
C GLU A 327 7.87 -5.89 -12.18
N ASN A 328 8.78 -6.21 -11.25
CA ASN A 328 8.55 -7.26 -10.26
C ASN A 328 7.57 -6.85 -9.16
N LEU A 329 7.34 -5.54 -8.95
CA LEU A 329 6.22 -5.08 -8.14
C LEU A 329 4.90 -5.46 -8.81
N THR A 330 3.86 -5.63 -8.00
CA THR A 330 2.53 -6.05 -8.45
C THR A 330 1.51 -4.94 -8.24
N GLY A 331 0.31 -5.12 -8.80
CA GLY A 331 -0.83 -4.29 -8.43
C GLY A 331 -1.12 -4.35 -6.93
N LEU A 332 -1.85 -3.36 -6.41
CA LEU A 332 -2.18 -3.35 -4.98
C LEU A 332 -3.58 -3.96 -4.78
N PRO A 333 -3.73 -5.15 -4.17
CA PRO A 333 -5.03 -5.79 -3.95
C PRO A 333 -5.72 -5.20 -2.72
N GLU A 334 -6.03 -3.91 -2.79
CA GLU A 334 -6.89 -3.22 -1.84
C GLU A 334 -8.31 -3.04 -2.39
N TYR A 335 -9.19 -2.55 -1.53
CA TYR A 335 -10.63 -2.56 -1.77
C TYR A 335 -11.09 -1.70 -2.96
N ARG A 336 -10.34 -0.67 -3.39
CA ARG A 336 -10.70 0.13 -4.58
C ARG A 336 -10.39 -0.64 -5.85
N ASN A 337 -9.19 -1.17 -5.98
CA ASN A 337 -8.76 -2.00 -7.10
C ASN A 337 -9.59 -3.30 -7.17
N GLY A 338 -9.82 -3.97 -6.05
CA GLY A 338 -10.70 -5.14 -6.02
C GLY A 338 -12.15 -4.77 -6.33
N GLY A 339 -12.59 -3.61 -5.83
CA GLY A 339 -13.94 -3.10 -6.01
C GLY A 339 -14.26 -2.78 -7.47
N LEU A 340 -13.27 -2.29 -8.23
CA LEU A 340 -13.38 -2.10 -9.67
C LEU A 340 -13.85 -3.38 -10.37
N PHE A 341 -13.25 -4.54 -10.07
CA PHE A 341 -13.59 -5.79 -10.73
C PHE A 341 -14.96 -6.33 -10.34
N VAL A 342 -15.40 -6.06 -9.11
CA VAL A 342 -16.77 -6.40 -8.70
C VAL A 342 -17.78 -5.47 -9.36
N ASP A 343 -17.54 -4.16 -9.33
CA ASP A 343 -18.49 -3.18 -9.85
C ASP A 343 -18.56 -3.14 -11.39
N THR A 344 -17.53 -3.63 -12.10
CA THR A 344 -17.57 -3.81 -13.56
C THR A 344 -18.14 -5.15 -14.00
N GLY A 345 -18.45 -6.04 -13.04
CA GLY A 345 -19.04 -7.36 -13.27
C GLY A 345 -18.03 -8.45 -13.62
N VAL A 346 -16.72 -8.19 -13.52
CA VAL A 346 -15.68 -9.21 -13.74
C VAL A 346 -15.74 -10.28 -12.65
N LEU A 347 -15.98 -9.85 -11.41
CA LEU A 347 -16.16 -10.72 -10.26
C LEU A 347 -17.57 -10.52 -9.69
N THR A 348 -18.28 -11.61 -9.39
CA THR A 348 -19.56 -11.57 -8.69
C THR A 348 -19.48 -12.45 -7.46
N LEU A 349 -19.69 -11.87 -6.28
CA LEU A 349 -19.74 -12.64 -5.04
C LEU A 349 -20.91 -13.62 -5.08
N LYS A 350 -20.67 -14.88 -4.71
CA LYS A 350 -21.74 -15.90 -4.69
C LYS A 350 -22.76 -15.57 -3.60
N GLU A 351 -24.03 -15.92 -3.87
CA GLU A 351 -25.19 -15.58 -3.03
C GLU A 351 -24.99 -15.96 -1.55
N LYS A 352 -24.52 -17.18 -1.27
CA LYS A 352 -24.24 -17.64 0.10
C LYS A 352 -23.28 -16.72 0.86
N ASP A 353 -22.25 -16.21 0.19
CA ASP A 353 -21.23 -15.36 0.79
C ASP A 353 -21.74 -13.93 0.88
N TYR A 354 -22.49 -13.47 -0.12
CA TYR A 354 -23.19 -12.19 -0.07
C TYR A 354 -24.08 -12.07 1.16
N ASP A 355 -24.98 -13.04 1.38
CA ASP A 355 -25.91 -13.01 2.51
C ASP A 355 -25.17 -13.05 3.86
N ARG A 356 -24.18 -13.94 3.98
CA ARG A 356 -23.30 -14.04 5.17
C ARG A 356 -22.61 -12.71 5.47
N GLY A 357 -22.06 -12.05 4.45
CA GLY A 357 -21.39 -10.77 4.62
C GLY A 357 -22.35 -9.63 4.96
N ILE A 358 -23.60 -9.68 4.47
CA ILE A 358 -24.63 -8.69 4.82
C ILE A 358 -25.06 -8.85 6.28
N GLU A 359 -25.24 -10.08 6.76
CA GLU A 359 -25.51 -10.36 8.17
C GLU A 359 -24.39 -9.83 9.05
N TYR A 360 -23.13 -10.17 8.71
CA TYR A 360 -21.96 -9.68 9.42
C TYR A 360 -21.85 -8.15 9.43
N PHE A 361 -22.15 -7.48 8.30
CA PHE A 361 -22.19 -6.02 8.24
C PHE A 361 -23.17 -5.44 9.27
N ARG A 362 -24.38 -5.99 9.36
CA ARG A 362 -25.44 -5.50 10.27
C ARG A 362 -25.07 -5.68 11.74
N GLU A 363 -24.36 -6.75 12.08
CA GLU A 363 -23.86 -7.00 13.44
C GLU A 363 -22.73 -6.04 13.84
N ASN A 364 -21.93 -5.60 12.86
CA ASN A 364 -20.71 -4.82 13.11
C ASN A 364 -20.84 -3.33 12.75
N ASN A 365 -21.94 -2.90 12.11
CA ASN A 365 -22.21 -1.50 11.78
C ASN A 365 -23.52 -1.04 12.41
N ASN A 366 -23.40 -0.29 13.51
CA ASN A 366 -24.53 0.33 14.20
C ASN A 366 -25.09 1.57 13.47
N ASN A 367 -24.57 1.89 12.28
CA ASN A 367 -24.87 3.14 11.59
C ASN A 367 -25.92 2.90 10.49
N ASN A 368 -27.19 3.09 10.84
CA ASN A 368 -28.35 2.83 9.97
C ASN A 368 -28.44 3.70 8.70
N ASN A 369 -27.57 4.70 8.55
CA ASN A 369 -27.57 5.62 7.40
C ASN A 369 -26.58 5.23 6.29
N ASN A 370 -25.82 4.15 6.45
CA ASN A 370 -24.88 3.71 5.42
C ASN A 370 -25.53 2.72 4.46
N GLU A 371 -25.11 2.79 3.19
CA GLU A 371 -25.41 1.75 2.21
C GLU A 371 -24.84 0.42 2.69
N VAL A 372 -25.66 -0.62 2.70
CA VAL A 372 -25.29 -1.94 3.18
C VAL A 372 -24.57 -2.69 2.07
N VAL A 373 -23.36 -3.18 2.37
CA VAL A 373 -22.57 -4.05 1.50
C VAL A 373 -22.06 -5.26 2.30
N PRO A 374 -21.76 -6.39 1.66
CA PRO A 374 -21.15 -7.53 2.35
C PRO A 374 -19.87 -7.10 3.06
N MET A 375 -19.70 -7.47 4.32
CA MET A 375 -18.51 -7.19 5.13
C MET A 375 -17.86 -8.49 5.59
N PHE A 376 -16.53 -8.50 5.58
CA PHE A 376 -15.74 -9.62 6.08
C PHE A 376 -14.50 -9.13 6.84
N GLU A 377 -13.94 -10.00 7.68
CA GLU A 377 -12.61 -9.81 8.26
C GLU A 377 -11.52 -9.99 7.19
N ILE A 378 -10.34 -9.42 7.43
CA ILE A 378 -9.21 -9.46 6.47
C ILE A 378 -8.70 -10.88 6.17
N ASP A 379 -8.85 -11.79 7.12
CA ASP A 379 -8.43 -13.19 7.05
C ASP A 379 -9.55 -14.12 6.57
N ASP A 380 -10.71 -13.58 6.20
CA ASP A 380 -11.82 -14.35 5.64
C ASP A 380 -11.42 -14.92 4.25
N PRO A 381 -11.74 -16.21 3.96
CA PRO A 381 -11.49 -16.82 2.67
C PRO A 381 -12.03 -16.03 1.47
N VAL A 382 -13.16 -15.31 1.62
CA VAL A 382 -13.69 -14.40 0.59
C VAL A 382 -12.69 -13.30 0.25
N ILE A 383 -12.12 -12.66 1.28
CA ILE A 383 -11.16 -11.56 1.09
C ILE A 383 -9.85 -12.08 0.50
N ILE A 384 -9.39 -13.25 0.92
CA ILE A 384 -8.16 -13.86 0.39
C ILE A 384 -8.32 -14.19 -1.09
N GLU A 385 -9.40 -14.89 -1.48
CA GLU A 385 -9.70 -15.21 -2.89
C GLU A 385 -9.87 -13.93 -3.74
N TRP A 386 -10.58 -12.93 -3.21
CA TRP A 386 -10.78 -11.64 -3.88
C TRP A 386 -9.46 -10.90 -4.14
N ARG A 387 -8.58 -10.83 -3.13
CA ARG A 387 -7.27 -10.18 -3.23
C ARG A 387 -6.35 -10.92 -4.20
N SER A 388 -6.37 -12.25 -4.20
CA SER A 388 -5.62 -13.07 -5.17
C SER A 388 -6.07 -12.83 -6.61
N MET A 389 -7.39 -12.78 -6.85
CA MET A 389 -7.92 -12.46 -8.16
C MET A 389 -7.56 -11.02 -8.58
N THR A 390 -7.73 -10.07 -7.67
CA THR A 390 -7.42 -8.65 -7.92
C THR A 390 -5.99 -8.45 -8.42
N LEU A 391 -5.00 -9.11 -7.80
CA LEU A 391 -3.60 -9.03 -8.23
C LEU A 391 -3.40 -9.36 -9.71
N ILE A 392 -3.93 -10.51 -10.14
CA ILE A 392 -3.73 -10.98 -11.52
C ILE A 392 -4.59 -10.18 -12.51
N LEU A 393 -5.81 -9.80 -12.12
CA LEU A 393 -6.66 -8.97 -12.96
C LEU A 393 -6.07 -7.57 -13.19
N LEU A 394 -5.33 -6.99 -12.22
CA LEU A 394 -4.60 -5.73 -12.41
C LEU A 394 -3.49 -5.87 -13.46
N ASP A 395 -2.71 -6.96 -13.44
CA ASP A 395 -1.69 -7.22 -14.45
C ASP A 395 -2.32 -7.36 -15.85
N ILE A 396 -3.42 -8.14 -15.97
CA ILE A 396 -4.15 -8.33 -17.24
C ILE A 396 -4.74 -7.02 -17.75
N VAL A 397 -5.36 -6.21 -16.89
CA VAL A 397 -5.90 -4.91 -17.28
C VAL A 397 -4.78 -3.97 -17.73
N GLY A 398 -3.64 -3.96 -17.03
CA GLY A 398 -2.47 -3.18 -17.41
C GLY A 398 -1.95 -3.55 -18.81
N GLU A 399 -1.88 -4.85 -19.11
CA GLU A 399 -1.52 -5.34 -20.45
C GLU A 399 -2.55 -4.90 -21.51
N ARG A 400 -3.86 -5.11 -21.27
CA ARG A 400 -4.90 -4.71 -22.23
C ARG A 400 -4.95 -3.20 -22.49
N ILE A 401 -4.69 -2.38 -21.48
CA ILE A 401 -4.61 -0.92 -21.65
C ILE A 401 -3.43 -0.58 -22.58
N ARG A 402 -2.25 -1.16 -22.32
CA ARG A 402 -1.06 -0.98 -23.16
C ARG A 402 -1.33 -1.40 -24.60
N ASP A 403 -1.91 -2.57 -24.81
CA ASP A 403 -2.28 -3.06 -26.15
C ASP A 403 -3.24 -2.09 -26.85
N SER A 404 -4.25 -1.61 -26.15
CA SER A 404 -5.24 -0.66 -26.70
C SER A 404 -4.64 0.70 -27.07
N LEU A 405 -3.49 1.06 -26.50
CA LEU A 405 -2.77 2.31 -26.75
C LEU A 405 -1.53 2.10 -27.63
N GLY A 406 -1.16 0.86 -27.96
CA GLY A 406 0.07 0.53 -28.67
C GLY A 406 1.35 0.88 -27.89
N LEU A 407 1.33 0.73 -26.56
CA LEU A 407 2.43 1.11 -25.68
C LEU A 407 3.16 -0.10 -25.09
N SER A 408 4.45 0.04 -24.81
CA SER A 408 5.22 -0.96 -24.08
C SER A 408 5.13 -0.75 -22.55
N PRO A 409 5.51 -1.75 -21.72
CA PRO A 409 5.61 -1.59 -20.26
C PRO A 409 6.52 -0.44 -19.81
N GLU A 410 7.55 -0.10 -20.59
CA GLU A 410 8.47 1.01 -20.32
C GLU A 410 7.83 2.37 -20.59
N GLN A 411 6.85 2.44 -21.50
CA GLN A 411 6.13 3.67 -21.85
C GLN A 411 4.92 3.92 -20.95
N LEU A 412 4.30 2.86 -20.43
CA LEU A 412 3.20 2.92 -19.46
C LEU A 412 3.40 1.86 -18.38
N SER A 413 4.01 2.26 -17.27
CA SER A 413 4.27 1.37 -16.15
C SER A 413 3.00 0.94 -15.42
N LEU A 414 3.05 -0.18 -14.70
CA LEU A 414 1.93 -0.61 -13.85
C LEU A 414 1.58 0.46 -12.80
N ALA A 415 2.59 1.14 -12.23
CA ALA A 415 2.37 2.23 -11.28
C ALA A 415 1.53 3.37 -11.87
N GLN A 416 1.73 3.72 -13.14
CA GLN A 416 0.92 4.74 -13.81
C GLN A 416 -0.51 4.25 -14.09
N VAL A 417 -0.68 2.97 -14.44
CA VAL A 417 -2.01 2.35 -14.60
C VAL A 417 -2.77 2.33 -13.28
N LEU A 418 -2.11 2.08 -12.15
CA LEU A 418 -2.73 2.17 -10.83
C LEU A 418 -3.21 3.61 -10.55
N GLU A 419 -2.33 4.60 -10.73
CA GLU A 419 -2.60 6.01 -10.41
C GLU A 419 -3.73 6.62 -11.25
N ALA A 420 -3.59 6.56 -12.59
CA ALA A 420 -4.53 7.17 -13.51
C ALA A 420 -5.72 6.26 -13.87
N GLY A 421 -5.65 4.99 -13.49
CA GLY A 421 -6.59 3.96 -13.93
C GLY A 421 -7.28 3.29 -12.77
N THR A 422 -6.80 2.11 -12.37
CA THR A 422 -7.61 1.14 -11.62
C THR A 422 -8.06 1.66 -10.25
N TRP A 423 -7.16 2.34 -9.52
CA TRP A 423 -7.46 2.87 -8.19
C TRP A 423 -8.49 4.01 -8.26
N LYS A 424 -8.34 4.89 -9.26
CA LYS A 424 -9.24 6.01 -9.51
C LYS A 424 -10.60 5.53 -10.03
N ALA A 425 -10.60 4.61 -10.98
CA ALA A 425 -11.80 3.99 -11.54
C ALA A 425 -12.64 3.29 -10.45
N GLY A 426 -12.00 2.47 -9.61
CA GLY A 426 -12.65 1.81 -8.49
C GLY A 426 -13.32 2.82 -7.55
N ARG A 427 -12.65 3.94 -7.26
CA ARG A 427 -13.19 5.02 -6.42
C ARG A 427 -14.36 5.77 -7.07
N GLU A 428 -14.25 6.14 -8.35
CA GLU A 428 -15.31 6.91 -9.04
C GLU A 428 -16.57 6.05 -9.26
N ILE A 429 -16.41 4.77 -9.60
CA ILE A 429 -17.54 3.85 -9.73
C ILE A 429 -18.20 3.61 -8.36
N ALA A 430 -17.40 3.39 -7.32
CA ALA A 430 -17.89 3.27 -5.95
C ALA A 430 -18.72 4.50 -5.54
N ALA A 431 -18.21 5.72 -5.78
CA ALA A 431 -18.94 6.94 -5.47
C ALA A 431 -20.23 7.11 -6.29
N THR A 432 -20.28 6.57 -7.50
CA THR A 432 -21.49 6.61 -8.35
C THR A 432 -22.54 5.62 -7.88
N LYS A 433 -22.14 4.39 -7.58
CA LYS A 433 -23.05 3.31 -7.16
C LYS A 433 -23.47 3.40 -5.70
N ARG A 434 -22.62 4.01 -4.88
CA ARG A 434 -22.75 4.13 -3.44
C ARG A 434 -22.52 5.58 -3.00
N PRO A 435 -23.39 6.54 -3.38
CA PRO A 435 -23.17 7.97 -3.17
C PRO A 435 -23.02 8.41 -1.72
N ILE A 436 -23.60 7.68 -0.77
CA ILE A 436 -23.52 8.03 0.67
C ILE A 436 -22.15 7.62 1.20
N SER A 437 -21.84 6.34 1.13
CA SER A 437 -20.61 5.79 1.70
C SER A 437 -19.38 6.11 0.84
N LYS A 438 -19.55 6.16 -0.49
CA LYS A 438 -18.48 6.17 -1.50
C LYS A 438 -17.50 5.00 -1.31
N GLY A 439 -18.00 3.93 -0.70
CA GLY A 439 -17.24 2.75 -0.29
C GLY A 439 -17.20 1.67 -1.37
N PRO A 440 -16.30 0.69 -1.22
CA PRO A 440 -16.23 -0.46 -2.12
C PRO A 440 -17.50 -1.31 -2.09
N PRO A 441 -17.71 -2.18 -3.10
CA PRO A 441 -18.80 -3.15 -3.14
C PRO A 441 -18.72 -4.25 -2.08
N ILE A 442 -17.56 -4.46 -1.48
CA ILE A 442 -17.32 -5.39 -0.38
C ILE A 442 -16.50 -4.63 0.67
N ALA A 443 -17.00 -4.57 1.90
CA ALA A 443 -16.32 -3.93 3.01
C ALA A 443 -15.36 -4.91 3.71
N ILE A 444 -14.24 -4.38 4.18
CA ILE A 444 -13.30 -5.10 5.03
C ILE A 444 -13.35 -4.43 6.40
N LYS A 445 -13.55 -5.22 7.45
CA LYS A 445 -13.46 -4.70 8.81
C LYS A 445 -12.01 -4.31 9.11
N SER A 446 -11.79 -3.06 9.49
CA SER A 446 -10.46 -2.50 9.75
C SER A 446 -10.29 -2.23 11.24
N ASP A 447 -9.09 -2.51 11.75
CA ASP A 447 -8.61 -2.12 13.08
C ASP A 447 -7.62 -0.94 13.02
N GLY A 448 -7.48 -0.29 11.86
CA GLY A 448 -6.46 0.73 11.61
C GLY A 448 -5.07 0.18 11.35
N THR A 449 -4.91 -1.14 11.18
CA THR A 449 -3.65 -1.80 10.78
C THR A 449 -3.80 -2.62 9.48
N VAL A 450 -4.99 -2.62 8.90
CA VAL A 450 -5.36 -3.30 7.65
C VAL A 450 -5.68 -2.25 6.57
N PHE A 451 -5.08 -2.41 5.38
CA PHE A 451 -4.94 -1.39 4.33
C PHE A 451 -5.49 -1.80 2.96
#